data_AF-A0A2J4PWM1-F1
#
_entry.id   AF-A0A2J4PWM1-F1
#
_cell.length_a   1.000
_cell.length_b   1.000
_cell.length_c   1.000
_cell.angle_alpha   90.00
_cell.angle_beta   90.00
_cell.angle_gamma   90.00
#
_symmetry.space_group_name_H-M   'P 1'
#
loop_
_entity.id
_entity.type
_entity.pdbx_description
1 polymer ?
#
loop_
_entity_poly.entity_id
_entity_poly.type
_entity_poly.pdbx_seq_one_letter_code
_entity_poly.pdbx_strand_id
1 'polypeptide(L)'
;RKTIGMRVPSNPIAQMLLETLGEPMLSTSLMLPGSDFTESDPEEIKDRLEKQVDLIIHGGYLGQQPTTVIDLTEDAPVVVREGVGDVTPFL
;
A
#
# COMPACT_ATOMS: atom_id res chain seq x y z
N ARG A 1 -14.65 4.78 13.16
CA ARG A 1 -14.88 5.87 12.18
C ARG A 1 -15.51 5.26 10.93
N LYS A 2 -16.36 5.98 10.20
CA LYS A 2 -16.97 5.51 8.94
C LYS A 2 -16.17 6.01 7.74
N THR A 3 -14.87 5.70 7.70
CA THR A 3 -13.93 6.18 6.69
C THR A 3 -13.11 5.01 6.17
N ILE A 4 -12.62 5.11 4.93
CA ILE A 4 -11.77 4.10 4.30
C ILE A 4 -10.67 4.78 3.50
N GLY A 5 -9.47 4.20 3.50
CA GLY A 5 -8.36 4.68 2.68
C GLY A 5 -8.59 4.34 1.21
N MET A 6 -8.39 5.32 0.34
CA MET A 6 -8.43 5.15 -1.11
C MET A 6 -7.01 5.24 -1.67
N ARG A 7 -6.65 4.35 -2.60
CA ARG A 7 -5.33 4.35 -3.25
C ARG A 7 -5.46 3.98 -4.72
N VAL A 8 -4.79 4.74 -5.58
CA VAL A 8 -4.58 4.39 -6.99
C VAL A 8 -3.10 4.00 -7.16
N PRO A 9 -2.78 2.71 -7.38
CA PRO A 9 -1.39 2.28 -7.55
C PRO A 9 -0.87 2.65 -8.95
N SER A 10 0.40 3.06 -9.08
CA SER A 10 1.01 3.29 -10.41
C SER A 10 1.73 2.05 -10.99
N ASN A 11 1.86 0.98 -10.19
CA ASN A 11 2.55 -0.24 -10.60
C ASN A 11 1.75 -1.01 -11.68
N PRO A 12 2.39 -1.45 -12.79
CA PRO A 12 1.70 -2.17 -13.88
C PRO A 12 1.02 -3.48 -13.46
N ILE A 13 1.61 -4.27 -12.55
CA ILE A 13 1.03 -5.52 -12.07
C ILE A 13 -0.27 -5.23 -11.31
N ALA A 14 -0.26 -4.27 -10.39
CA ALA A 14 -1.43 -3.88 -9.64
C ALA A 14 -2.55 -3.31 -10.54
N GLN A 15 -2.17 -2.52 -11.55
CA GLN A 15 -3.12 -2.00 -12.55
C GLN A 15 -3.79 -3.13 -13.35
N MET A 16 -3.02 -4.10 -13.86
CA MET A 16 -3.57 -5.25 -14.59
C MET A 16 -4.48 -6.12 -13.71
N LEU A 17 -4.14 -6.31 -12.43
CA LEU A 17 -5.00 -7.05 -11.49
C LEU A 17 -6.35 -6.35 -11.30
N LEU A 18 -6.35 -5.02 -11.10
CA LEU A 18 -7.58 -4.24 -10.96
C LEU A 18 -8.40 -4.20 -12.25
N GLU A 19 -7.75 -4.07 -13.40
CA GLU A 19 -8.40 -4.11 -14.71
C GLU A 19 -9.06 -5.47 -14.95
N THR A 20 -8.38 -6.56 -14.61
CA THR A 20 -8.92 -7.92 -14.73
C THR A 20 -10.07 -8.17 -13.76
N LEU A 21 -9.97 -7.65 -12.53
CA LEU A 21 -11.00 -7.78 -11.50
C LEU A 21 -12.27 -6.97 -11.85
N GLY A 22 -12.11 -5.82 -12.50
CA GLY A 22 -13.22 -4.94 -12.91
C GLY A 22 -13.82 -4.08 -11.79
N GLU A 23 -13.26 -4.13 -10.58
CA GLU A 23 -13.73 -3.38 -9.42
C GLU A 23 -12.58 -3.09 -8.42
N PRO A 24 -12.78 -2.21 -7.41
CA PRO A 24 -11.76 -1.95 -6.39
C PRO A 24 -11.42 -3.19 -5.55
N MET A 25 -10.15 -3.33 -5.20
CA MET A 25 -9.66 -4.39 -4.33
C MET A 25 -9.44 -3.89 -2.90
N LEU A 26 -10.05 -4.58 -1.92
CA LEU A 26 -9.74 -4.37 -0.50
C LEU A 26 -8.27 -4.77 -0.25
N SER A 27 -7.47 -3.84 0.27
CA SER A 27 -6.04 -4.05 0.46
C SER A 27 -5.50 -3.25 1.64
N THR A 28 -4.31 -3.65 2.10
CA THR A 28 -3.50 -2.93 3.08
C THR A 28 -2.04 -2.92 2.63
N SER A 29 -1.24 -2.00 3.17
CA SER A 29 0.22 -2.11 3.02
C SER A 29 0.72 -3.33 3.79
N LEU A 30 1.59 -4.13 3.16
CA LEU A 30 2.23 -5.26 3.82
C LEU A 30 3.35 -4.73 4.74
N MET A 31 3.02 -4.50 6.01
CA MET A 31 3.94 -4.09 7.06
C MET A 31 3.80 -5.09 8.21
N LEU A 32 4.90 -5.70 8.64
CA LEU A 32 4.86 -6.64 9.77
C LEU A 32 4.63 -5.92 11.11
N PRO A 33 4.13 -6.64 12.14
CA PRO A 33 3.89 -6.05 13.46
C PRO A 33 5.14 -5.36 14.03
N GLY A 34 5.01 -4.08 14.37
CA GLY A 34 6.09 -3.26 14.92
C GLY A 34 7.04 -2.65 13.88
N SER A 35 6.79 -2.84 12.58
CA SER A 35 7.56 -2.21 11.50
C SER A 35 6.90 -0.91 11.02
N ASP A 36 7.72 0.12 10.83
CA ASP A 36 7.34 1.36 10.13
C ASP A 36 7.53 1.26 8.61
N PHE A 37 8.11 0.14 8.14
CA PHE A 37 8.48 -0.11 6.75
C PHE A 37 7.64 -1.22 6.13
N THR A 38 7.43 -1.12 4.82
CA THR A 38 6.79 -2.17 4.03
C THR A 38 7.79 -3.26 3.65
N GLU A 39 7.30 -4.49 3.59
CA GLU A 39 8.08 -5.61 3.03
C GLU A 39 8.39 -5.36 1.55
N SER A 40 9.58 -5.74 1.12
CA SER A 40 10.14 -5.37 -0.19
C SER A 40 10.88 -6.49 -0.90
N ASP A 41 11.36 -7.49 -0.15
CA ASP A 41 12.02 -8.67 -0.69
C ASP A 41 10.98 -9.79 -0.88
N PRO A 42 10.68 -10.20 -2.12
CA PRO A 42 9.67 -11.22 -2.38
C PRO A 42 10.04 -12.60 -1.82
N GLU A 43 11.33 -12.92 -1.70
CA GLU A 43 11.77 -14.20 -1.11
C GLU A 43 11.55 -14.19 0.40
N GLU A 44 11.87 -13.07 1.07
CA GLU A 44 11.59 -12.91 2.50
C GLU A 44 10.07 -12.93 2.78
N ILE A 45 9.27 -12.27 1.94
CA ILE A 45 7.81 -12.29 2.02
C ILE A 45 7.31 -13.74 1.92
N LYS A 46 7.83 -14.50 0.95
CA LYS A 46 7.47 -15.92 0.77
C LYS A 46 7.84 -16.75 2.00
N ASP A 47 9.09 -16.68 2.45
CA ASP A 47 9.56 -17.45 3.60
C ASP A 47 8.74 -17.19 4.87
N ARG A 48 8.27 -15.96 5.06
CA ARG A 48 7.46 -15.56 6.21
C ARG A 48 5.98 -15.90 6.08
N LEU A 49 5.41 -15.76 4.88
CA LEU A 49 3.95 -15.67 4.68
C LEU A 49 3.36 -16.77 3.79
N GLU A 50 4.16 -17.64 3.18
CA GLU A 50 3.66 -18.67 2.22
C GLU A 50 2.61 -19.62 2.81
N LYS A 51 2.51 -19.71 4.14
CA LYS A 51 1.52 -20.56 4.84
C LYS A 51 0.27 -19.80 5.28
N GLN A 52 0.26 -18.47 5.11
CA GLN A 52 -0.78 -17.57 5.58
C GLN A 52 -1.57 -16.93 4.43
N VAL A 53 -1.03 -16.98 3.20
CA VAL A 53 -1.67 -16.42 2.01
C VAL A 53 -1.76 -17.45 0.90
N ASP A 54 -2.79 -17.36 0.07
CA ASP A 54 -3.01 -18.30 -1.04
C ASP A 54 -2.10 -18.03 -2.25
N LEU A 55 -1.64 -16.78 -2.41
CA LEU A 55 -0.86 -16.35 -3.57
C LEU A 55 0.12 -15.24 -3.20
N ILE A 56 1.34 -15.35 -3.71
CA ILE A 56 2.36 -14.30 -3.70
C ILE A 56 2.79 -14.05 -5.16
N ILE A 57 2.76 -12.80 -5.59
CA ILE A 57 3.21 -12.40 -6.93
C ILE A 57 4.58 -11.75 -6.81
N HIS A 58 5.60 -12.40 -7.36
CA HIS A 58 6.95 -11.85 -7.39
C HIS A 58 7.04 -10.70 -8.42
N GLY A 59 6.87 -9.46 -7.94
CA GLY A 59 6.94 -8.23 -8.75
C GLY A 59 8.34 -7.58 -8.83
N GLY A 60 9.38 -8.24 -8.29
CA GLY A 60 10.71 -7.67 -8.12
C GLY A 60 10.93 -7.08 -6.73
N TYR A 61 12.13 -6.55 -6.49
CA TYR A 61 12.49 -5.87 -5.24
C TYR A 61 11.96 -4.44 -5.24
N LEU A 62 11.23 -4.08 -4.19
CA LEU A 62 10.53 -2.79 -4.09
C LEU A 62 11.17 -1.85 -3.06
N GLY A 63 10.69 -0.60 -3.02
CA GLY A 63 11.02 0.32 -1.93
C GLY A 63 10.28 -0.05 -0.65
N GLN A 64 10.93 0.17 0.51
CA GLN A 64 10.36 -0.09 1.84
C GLN A 64 9.53 1.08 2.39
N GLN A 65 9.57 2.23 1.74
CA GLN A 65 8.86 3.42 2.20
C GLN A 65 7.37 3.32 1.81
N PRO A 66 6.44 3.47 2.77
CA PRO A 66 5.01 3.40 2.49
C PRO A 66 4.52 4.63 1.72
N THR A 67 3.26 4.60 1.28
CA THR A 67 2.59 5.79 0.73
C THR A 67 2.35 6.83 1.81
N THR A 68 2.44 8.09 1.40
CA THR A 68 1.88 9.21 2.14
C THR A 68 0.37 9.02 2.28
N VAL A 69 -0.16 9.27 3.47
CA VAL A 69 -1.58 9.17 3.80
C VAL A 69 -2.05 10.54 4.22
N ILE A 70 -3.02 11.07 3.48
CA ILE A 70 -3.67 12.35 3.75
C ILE A 70 -5.12 12.04 4.16
N ASP A 71 -5.53 12.53 5.32
CA ASP A 71 -6.94 12.56 5.71
C ASP A 71 -7.59 13.79 5.07
N LEU A 72 -8.67 13.55 4.31
CA LEU A 72 -9.43 14.56 3.58
C LEU A 72 -10.89 14.64 4.07
N THR A 73 -11.17 14.13 5.28
CA THR A 73 -12.55 14.12 5.82
C THR A 73 -12.97 15.42 6.47
N GLU A 74 -12.01 16.26 6.85
CA GLU A 74 -12.23 17.57 7.47
C GLU A 74 -12.03 18.70 6.43
N ASP A 75 -12.30 19.95 6.83
CA ASP A 75 -12.19 21.12 5.93
C ASP A 75 -10.76 21.38 5.42
N ALA A 76 -9.74 20.96 6.19
CA ALA A 76 -8.34 21.08 5.82
C ALA A 76 -7.68 19.69 5.76
N PRO A 77 -6.85 19.40 4.74
CA PRO A 77 -6.09 18.15 4.67
C PRO A 77 -5.20 17.94 5.91
N VAL A 78 -5.13 16.70 6.40
CA VAL A 78 -4.25 16.33 7.52
C VAL A 78 -3.28 15.25 7.06
N VAL A 79 -1.98 15.48 7.23
CA VAL A 79 -0.97 14.44 6.98
C VAL A 79 -1.04 13.41 8.12
N VAL A 80 -1.55 12.22 7.83
CA VAL A 80 -1.63 11.10 8.78
C VAL A 80 -0.32 10.32 8.82
N ARG A 81 0.33 10.19 7.66
CA ARG A 81 1.64 9.55 7.51
C ARG A 81 2.37 10.18 6.34
N GLU A 82 3.62 10.58 6.54
CA GLU A 82 4.51 10.97 5.46
C GLU A 82 5.21 9.74 4.88
N GLY A 83 5.26 9.63 3.56
CA GLY A 83 5.81 8.50 2.82
C GLY A 83 6.38 8.95 1.49
N VAL A 84 6.26 8.15 0.44
CA VAL A 84 6.83 8.46 -0.89
C VAL A 84 6.18 9.64 -1.62
N GLY A 85 5.01 10.10 -1.18
CA GLY A 85 4.28 11.19 -1.85
C GLY A 85 4.59 12.55 -1.23
N ASP A 86 4.84 13.56 -2.05
CA ASP A 86 5.06 14.94 -1.59
C ASP A 86 3.83 15.47 -0.82
N VAL A 87 4.07 15.97 0.39
CA VAL A 87 3.03 16.54 1.26
C VAL A 87 2.75 18.01 0.96
N THR A 88 3.66 18.72 0.27
CA THR A 88 3.58 20.15 0.00
C THR A 88 2.25 20.60 -0.63
N PRO A 89 1.60 19.84 -1.54
CA PRO A 89 0.31 20.20 -2.11
C PRO A 89 -0.88 20.20 -1.12
N PHE A 90 -0.68 19.69 0.10
CA PHE A 90 -1.71 19.49 1.11
C PHE A 90 -1.49 20.34 2.38
N LEU A 91 -0.49 21.24 2.37
CA LEU A 91 -0.15 22.15 3.46
C LEU A 91 -0.70 23.56 3.26
#